data_AF-A0A7S4QX54-F1
#
_entry.id   AF-A0A7S4QX54-F1
#
_cell.length_a   1.000
_cell.length_b   1.000
_cell.length_c   1.000
_cell.angle_alpha   90.00
_cell.angle_beta   90.00
_cell.angle_gamma   90.00
#
_symmetry.space_group_name_H-M   'P 1'
#
loop_
_entity.id
_entity.type
_entity.pdbx_description
1 polymer ?
#
loop_
_entity_poly.entity_id
_entity_poly.type
_entity_poly.pdbx_seq_one_letter_code
_entity_poly.pdbx_strand_id
1 'polypeptide(L)'
;MSEILNDYLGPQYSPDPICPICFELLFDEKGVCHKEGGVADIVCRHLVHDTCLNQQAGSSPGPSRQSILDRTFCPTCERPVSCWPSSAEFASFAIFWLPKIEHALKKESPPPSSEGGGGGEVVAGVPIERIKACLRKSNALTEQQKAHLDRPDSMTSGAFEGAISWGGSVEHGANAESYYHPQAFSRGLWTELPGRTLWLTEWGTPPGTKCATCDRETSDASPLMVCSGCKDSVEAVYYCDERCQSRDWEWHKGQCKKYRELRKTYK
;
A
#
# COMPACT_ATOMS: atom_id res chain seq x y z
N MET A 1 -3.23 21.54 6.38
CA MET A 1 -2.78 20.16 6.04
C MET A 1 -1.28 19.94 6.17
N SER A 2 -0.43 20.96 5.99
CA SER A 2 1.02 20.82 5.94
C SER A 2 1.67 20.29 7.24
N GLU A 3 1.18 20.67 8.43
CA GLU A 3 1.72 20.15 9.70
C GLU A 3 1.29 18.70 9.97
N ILE A 4 0.03 18.35 9.71
CA ILE A 4 -0.49 16.98 9.94
C ILE A 4 0.12 15.98 8.95
N LEU A 5 0.36 16.36 7.70
CA LEU A 5 1.07 15.50 6.75
C LEU A 5 2.58 15.47 7.03
N ASN A 6 3.18 16.58 7.49
CA ASN A 6 4.59 16.59 7.89
C ASN A 6 4.87 15.68 9.09
N ASP A 7 3.96 15.61 10.08
CA ASP A 7 4.13 14.73 11.25
C ASP A 7 4.04 13.24 10.89
N TYR A 8 3.25 12.88 9.88
CA TYR A 8 3.05 11.48 9.48
C TYR A 8 3.97 11.02 8.34
N LEU A 9 4.33 11.91 7.41
CA LEU A 9 5.06 11.57 6.18
C LEU A 9 6.46 12.18 6.11
N GLY A 10 6.82 13.10 7.03
CA GLY A 10 8.06 13.86 7.01
C GLY A 10 8.11 14.96 5.93
N PRO A 11 9.08 15.89 6.00
CA PRO A 11 9.18 17.08 5.14
C PRO A 11 9.42 16.82 3.65
N GLN A 12 9.44 15.56 3.22
CA GLN A 12 9.70 15.15 1.83
C GLN A 12 8.44 14.71 1.07
N TYR A 13 7.28 14.71 1.72
CA TYR A 13 6.00 14.28 1.15
C TYR A 13 4.94 15.36 1.29
N SER A 14 4.99 16.34 0.40
CA SER A 14 3.79 17.08 -0.01
C SER A 14 3.93 17.40 -1.48
N PRO A 15 3.14 16.68 -2.29
CA PRO A 15 2.12 17.41 -3.01
C PRO A 15 0.78 16.87 -2.57
N ASP A 16 -0.09 17.77 -2.11
CA ASP A 16 -1.53 17.48 -2.08
C ASP A 16 -1.90 16.78 -3.41
N PRO A 17 -2.66 15.67 -3.38
CA PRO A 17 -2.85 14.84 -4.56
C PRO A 17 -3.42 15.68 -5.71
N ILE A 18 -2.73 15.74 -6.85
CA ILE A 18 -3.08 16.58 -8.00
C ILE A 18 -3.68 15.72 -9.10
N CYS A 19 -4.76 16.20 -9.72
CA CYS A 19 -5.35 15.55 -10.88
C CYS A 19 -4.39 15.67 -12.08
N PRO A 20 -3.99 14.56 -12.73
CA PRO A 20 -3.02 14.59 -13.83
C PRO A 20 -3.57 15.23 -15.12
N ILE A 21 -4.89 15.48 -15.20
CA ILE A 21 -5.53 16.06 -16.39
C ILE A 21 -5.66 17.58 -16.25
N CYS A 22 -6.27 18.06 -15.16
CA CYS A 22 -6.52 19.50 -14.97
C CYS A 22 -5.49 20.18 -14.07
N PHE A 23 -4.55 19.44 -13.48
CA PHE A 23 -3.51 19.94 -12.56
C PHE A 23 -4.04 20.68 -11.31
N GLU A 24 -5.30 20.43 -10.95
CA GLU A 24 -5.89 20.95 -9.70
C GLU A 24 -5.82 19.90 -8.59
N LEU A 25 -5.93 20.37 -7.35
CA LEU A 25 -6.02 19.50 -6.17
C LEU A 25 -7.24 18.58 -6.24
N LEU A 26 -7.03 17.30 -5.95
CA LEU A 26 -8.07 16.28 -5.87
C LEU A 26 -8.91 16.41 -4.60
N PHE A 27 -8.29 16.83 -3.51
CA PHE A 27 -8.96 17.04 -2.22
C PHE A 27 -8.43 18.31 -1.55
N ASP A 28 -9.30 18.94 -0.76
CA ASP A 28 -8.94 20.05 0.11
C ASP A 28 -8.25 19.59 1.42
N GLU A 29 -7.99 20.55 2.31
CA GLU A 29 -7.38 20.30 3.63
C GLU A 29 -8.17 19.38 4.56
N LYS A 30 -9.45 19.17 4.29
CA LYS A 30 -10.32 18.27 5.05
C LYS A 30 -10.43 16.90 4.38
N GLY A 31 -9.77 16.71 3.23
CA GLY A 31 -9.88 15.51 2.43
C GLY A 31 -11.20 15.43 1.66
N VAL A 32 -11.79 16.58 1.29
CA VAL A 32 -13.04 16.67 0.52
C VAL A 32 -12.75 17.18 -0.88
N CYS A 33 -13.28 16.48 -1.88
CA CYS A 33 -13.28 16.92 -3.28
C CYS A 33 -14.50 17.82 -3.52
N HIS A 34 -14.25 19.03 -4.04
CA HIS A 34 -15.31 19.99 -4.37
C HIS A 34 -15.80 19.90 -5.81
N LYS A 35 -15.17 19.06 -6.65
CA LYS A 35 -15.64 18.84 -8.02
C LYS A 35 -16.84 17.91 -8.04
N GLU A 36 -17.77 18.19 -8.93
CA GLU A 36 -18.89 17.30 -9.22
C GLU A 36 -18.37 15.92 -9.64
N GLY A 37 -19.02 14.85 -9.19
CA GLY A 37 -18.59 13.46 -9.40
C GLY A 37 -17.46 12.97 -8.49
N GLY A 38 -16.75 13.87 -7.79
CA GLY A 38 -15.67 13.53 -6.87
C GLY A 38 -14.39 13.08 -7.57
N VAL A 39 -13.65 12.18 -6.91
CA VAL A 39 -12.40 11.60 -7.38
C VAL A 39 -12.62 10.14 -7.75
N ALA A 40 -12.22 9.76 -8.95
CA ALA A 40 -12.19 8.40 -9.45
C ALA A 40 -10.93 7.67 -8.94
N ASP A 41 -11.11 6.45 -8.42
CA ASP A 41 -10.04 5.49 -8.17
C ASP A 41 -10.00 4.47 -9.30
N ILE A 42 -9.07 4.68 -10.23
CA ILE A 42 -8.90 3.80 -11.39
C ILE A 42 -8.37 2.44 -10.91
N VAL A 43 -8.61 1.35 -11.64
CA VAL A 43 -8.07 0.01 -11.30
C VAL A 43 -6.55 0.01 -11.04
N CYS A 44 -5.80 0.85 -11.76
CA CYS A 44 -4.37 1.06 -11.53
C CYS A 44 -4.04 1.99 -10.35
N ARG A 45 -5.04 2.38 -9.56
CA ARG A 45 -4.99 3.19 -8.34
C ARG A 45 -4.41 4.60 -8.49
N HIS A 46 -4.47 5.13 -9.72
CA HIS A 46 -4.30 6.55 -9.95
C HIS A 46 -5.60 7.27 -9.65
N LEU A 47 -5.50 8.36 -8.90
CA LEU A 47 -6.62 9.22 -8.58
C LEU A 47 -6.73 10.32 -9.63
N VAL A 48 -7.95 10.53 -10.12
CA VAL A 48 -8.27 11.54 -11.14
C VAL A 48 -9.64 12.13 -10.80
N HIS A 49 -9.89 13.40 -11.07
CA HIS A 49 -11.26 13.91 -11.00
C HIS A 49 -12.17 13.11 -11.92
N ASP A 50 -13.31 12.65 -11.41
CA ASP A 50 -14.27 11.82 -12.16
C ASP A 50 -14.72 12.53 -13.44
N THR A 51 -15.03 13.84 -13.34
CA THR A 51 -15.40 14.69 -14.48
C THR A 51 -14.28 14.83 -15.51
N CYS A 52 -13.02 14.94 -15.10
CA CYS A 52 -11.90 15.01 -16.04
C CYS A 52 -11.72 13.70 -16.80
N LEU A 53 -11.89 12.56 -16.13
CA LEU A 53 -11.80 11.24 -16.75
C LEU A 53 -12.93 11.02 -17.77
N ASN A 54 -14.17 11.45 -17.43
CA ASN A 54 -15.32 11.40 -18.33
C ASN A 54 -15.15 12.30 -19.57
N GLN A 55 -14.62 13.51 -19.41
CA GLN A 55 -14.36 14.44 -20.53
C GLN A 55 -13.34 13.88 -21.53
N GLN A 56 -12.33 13.16 -21.03
CA GLN A 56 -11.34 12.48 -21.86
C GLN A 56 -12.00 11.40 -22.74
N ALA A 57 -12.95 10.64 -22.18
CA ALA A 57 -13.69 9.63 -22.92
C ALA A 57 -14.57 10.24 -24.04
N GLY A 58 -15.18 11.40 -23.79
CA GLY A 58 -16.07 12.07 -24.75
C GLY A 58 -15.37 12.83 -25.88
N SER A 59 -14.07 13.14 -25.75
CA SER A 59 -13.34 13.97 -26.72
C SER A 59 -12.75 13.19 -27.90
N SER A 60 -12.93 11.86 -27.96
CA SER A 60 -12.41 11.03 -29.04
C SER A 60 -13.25 11.22 -30.33
N PRO A 61 -12.67 11.74 -31.43
CA PRO A 61 -13.44 12.12 -32.61
C PRO A 61 -13.91 10.89 -33.41
N GLY A 62 -15.17 10.52 -33.21
CA GLY A 62 -16.03 9.93 -34.23
C GLY A 62 -16.01 8.38 -34.38
N PRO A 63 -17.17 7.76 -34.62
CA PRO A 63 -17.33 6.31 -34.64
C PRO A 63 -16.88 5.73 -36.00
N SER A 64 -15.73 5.06 -36.03
CA SER A 64 -15.59 3.93 -36.94
C SER A 64 -16.37 2.75 -36.34
N ARG A 65 -17.30 2.18 -37.11
CA ARG A 65 -18.36 1.22 -36.70
C ARG A 65 -17.88 -0.13 -36.13
N GLN A 66 -16.65 -0.23 -35.62
CA GLN A 66 -16.06 -1.48 -35.12
C GLN A 66 -15.40 -1.42 -33.74
N SER A 67 -15.38 -0.28 -33.04
CA SER A 67 -14.77 -0.21 -31.70
C SER A 67 -15.80 -0.36 -30.59
N ILE A 68 -16.20 -1.59 -30.25
CA ILE A 68 -16.93 -1.89 -28.99
C ILE A 68 -16.01 -1.71 -27.76
N LEU A 69 -14.80 -1.19 -27.93
CA LEU A 69 -13.79 -0.99 -26.90
C LEU A 69 -13.10 0.37 -27.06
N ASP A 70 -13.86 1.46 -27.13
CA ASP A 70 -13.34 2.80 -26.84
C ASP A 70 -13.03 2.87 -25.33
N ARG A 71 -11.95 2.17 -24.95
CA ARG A 71 -11.48 2.09 -23.57
C ARG A 71 -10.90 3.45 -23.23
N THR A 72 -11.44 4.09 -22.20
CA THR A 72 -10.72 5.18 -21.53
C THR A 72 -9.41 4.60 -21.01
N PHE A 73 -8.31 5.36 -21.10
CA PHE A 73 -7.03 4.93 -20.56
C PHE A 73 -6.68 5.77 -19.34
N CYS A 74 -5.99 5.20 -18.37
CA CYS A 74 -5.46 5.96 -17.25
C CYS A 74 -4.51 7.04 -17.78
N PRO A 75 -4.70 8.33 -17.46
CA PRO A 75 -3.85 9.41 -17.96
C PRO A 75 -2.40 9.34 -17.43
N THR A 76 -2.14 8.53 -16.40
CA THR A 76 -0.82 8.42 -15.77
C THR A 76 -0.01 7.23 -16.28
N CYS A 77 -0.65 6.08 -16.53
CA CYS A 77 0.05 4.85 -16.91
C CYS A 77 -0.54 4.14 -18.13
N GLU A 78 -1.46 4.80 -18.85
CA GLU A 78 -2.04 4.36 -20.11
C GLU A 78 -2.73 2.99 -20.05
N ARG A 79 -3.09 2.51 -18.85
CA ARG A 79 -3.82 1.25 -18.71
C ARG A 79 -5.27 1.42 -19.09
N PRO A 80 -5.86 0.45 -19.80
CA PRO A 80 -7.28 0.49 -20.12
C PRO A 80 -8.12 0.52 -18.84
N VAL A 81 -9.14 1.37 -18.85
CA VAL A 81 -10.09 1.61 -17.77
C VAL A 81 -11.49 1.32 -18.31
N SER A 82 -12.21 0.43 -17.64
CA SER A 82 -13.57 0.02 -18.00
C SER A 82 -14.62 0.52 -17.00
N CYS A 83 -14.26 0.62 -15.72
CA CYS A 83 -15.06 1.18 -14.65
C CYS A 83 -14.16 1.69 -13.53
N TRP A 84 -14.66 2.64 -12.73
CA TRP A 84 -13.97 3.16 -11.55
C TRP A 84 -15.00 3.53 -10.47
N PRO A 85 -14.74 3.21 -9.19
CA PRO A 85 -15.44 3.87 -8.10
C PRO A 85 -15.04 5.34 -8.03
N SER A 86 -15.98 6.18 -7.61
CA SER A 86 -15.70 7.58 -7.28
C SER A 86 -16.20 7.93 -5.88
N SER A 87 -15.53 8.89 -5.25
CA SER A 87 -15.95 9.45 -3.97
C SER A 87 -15.49 10.89 -3.81
N ALA A 88 -16.30 11.69 -3.12
CA ALA A 88 -15.92 13.03 -2.71
C ALA A 88 -15.01 13.03 -1.47
N GLU A 89 -14.90 11.91 -0.74
CA GLU A 89 -14.18 11.85 0.53
C GLU A 89 -12.89 11.02 0.38
N PHE A 90 -11.73 11.62 0.69
CA PHE A 90 -10.43 10.98 0.55
C PHE A 90 -10.29 9.72 1.42
N ALA A 91 -10.96 9.69 2.57
CA ALA A 91 -11.03 8.52 3.45
C ALA A 91 -11.76 7.31 2.84
N SER A 92 -12.37 7.46 1.66
CA SER A 92 -12.94 6.35 0.89
C SER A 92 -11.90 5.56 0.09
N PHE A 93 -10.65 6.01 0.06
CA PHE A 93 -9.59 5.38 -0.72
C PHE A 93 -8.52 4.76 0.20
N ALA A 94 -8.02 3.59 -0.16
CA ALA A 94 -7.02 2.87 0.64
C ALA A 94 -5.71 3.67 0.83
N ILE A 95 -5.30 4.43 -0.19
CA ILE A 95 -4.11 5.29 -0.14
C ILE A 95 -4.14 6.31 1.02
N PHE A 96 -5.32 6.77 1.45
CA PHE A 96 -5.46 7.66 2.59
C PHE A 96 -5.08 6.99 3.92
N TRP A 97 -5.34 5.68 4.02
CA TRP A 97 -5.18 4.88 5.23
C TRP A 97 -3.79 4.27 5.38
N LEU A 98 -3.11 3.92 4.28
CA LEU A 98 -1.78 3.29 4.30
C LEU A 98 -0.78 3.93 5.29
N PRO A 99 -0.46 5.24 5.18
CA PRO A 99 0.51 5.85 6.09
C PRO A 99 0.02 5.95 7.54
N LYS A 100 -1.31 6.03 7.74
CA LYS A 100 -1.92 6.10 9.08
C LYS A 100 -1.86 4.76 9.78
N ILE A 101 -2.12 3.67 9.05
CA ILE A 101 -1.98 2.31 9.55
C ILE A 101 -0.53 2.05 9.93
N GLU A 102 0.43 2.41 9.06
CA GLU A 102 1.85 2.25 9.35
C GLU A 102 2.26 3.03 10.62
N HIS A 103 1.84 4.29 10.73
CA HIS A 103 2.12 5.09 11.92
C HIS A 103 1.50 4.46 13.19
N ALA A 104 0.26 3.98 13.11
CA ALA A 104 -0.40 3.30 14.20
C ALA A 104 0.33 1.99 14.58
N LEU A 105 0.84 1.23 13.60
CA LEU A 105 1.63 0.02 13.84
C LEU A 105 2.91 0.33 14.63
N LYS A 106 3.67 1.32 14.18
CA LYS A 106 4.91 1.78 14.85
C LYS A 106 4.65 2.27 16.27
N LYS A 107 3.48 2.87 16.51
CA LYS A 107 3.08 3.34 17.83
C LYS A 107 2.65 2.21 18.76
N GLU A 108 1.91 1.23 18.26
CA GLU A 108 1.34 0.15 19.08
C GLU A 108 2.35 -0.97 19.39
N SER A 109 3.42 -1.10 18.61
CA SER A 109 4.51 -2.04 18.87
C SER A 109 5.86 -1.32 18.84
N PRO A 110 6.45 -0.98 20.00
CA PRO A 110 7.81 -0.48 20.01
C PRO A 110 8.75 -1.54 19.42
N PRO A 111 9.79 -1.15 18.67
CA PRO A 111 10.79 -2.10 18.19
C PRO A 111 11.39 -2.83 19.40
N PRO A 112 11.72 -4.13 19.27
CA PRO A 112 12.40 -4.85 20.34
C PRO A 112 13.65 -4.06 20.71
N SER A 113 13.73 -3.61 21.96
CA SER A 113 14.80 -2.73 22.44
C SER A 113 16.15 -3.38 22.14
N SER A 114 16.91 -2.76 21.24
CA SER A 114 18.17 -3.27 20.69
C SER A 114 19.32 -3.40 21.70
N GLU A 115 19.08 -3.13 22.98
CA GLU A 115 20.13 -3.02 24.01
C GLU A 115 20.15 -4.17 25.02
N GLY A 116 19.29 -5.18 24.91
CA GLY A 116 19.24 -6.32 25.84
C GLY A 116 19.57 -7.66 25.18
N GLY A 117 20.85 -8.03 25.12
CA GLY A 117 21.27 -9.34 24.63
C GLY A 117 20.75 -10.47 25.52
N GLY A 118 19.74 -11.20 25.04
CA GLY A 118 19.34 -12.50 25.59
C GLY A 118 17.85 -12.60 25.91
N GLY A 119 17.05 -13.00 24.92
CA GLY A 119 15.63 -13.33 25.11
C GLY A 119 14.67 -12.19 24.74
N GLY A 120 14.83 -11.62 23.54
CA GLY A 120 13.87 -10.66 23.01
C GLY A 120 12.47 -11.27 22.97
N GLU A 121 11.53 -10.61 23.64
CA GLU A 121 10.12 -10.96 23.60
C GLU A 121 9.67 -11.00 22.14
N VAL A 122 9.07 -12.13 21.74
CA VAL A 122 8.53 -12.29 20.38
C VAL A 122 7.48 -11.22 20.20
N VAL A 123 7.75 -10.24 19.33
CA VAL A 123 6.77 -9.24 18.95
C VAL A 123 5.61 -10.00 18.32
N ALA A 124 4.46 -10.06 18.98
CA ALA A 124 3.25 -10.57 18.34
C ALA A 124 2.77 -9.52 17.33
N GLY A 125 2.17 -9.98 16.22
CA GLY A 125 1.49 -9.07 15.29
C GLY A 125 0.44 -8.22 16.03
N VAL A 126 0.20 -7.00 15.55
CA VAL A 126 -0.74 -6.07 16.20
C VAL A 126 -2.16 -6.33 15.67
N PRO A 127 -3.15 -6.66 16.52
CA PRO A 127 -4.52 -6.85 16.07
C PRO A 127 -5.08 -5.62 15.34
N ILE A 128 -5.80 -5.82 14.23
CA ILE A 128 -6.41 -4.74 13.46
C ILE A 128 -7.32 -3.86 14.33
N GLU A 129 -8.06 -4.45 15.27
CA GLU A 129 -8.91 -3.69 16.19
C GLU A 129 -8.13 -2.72 17.08
N ARG A 130 -6.89 -3.07 17.44
CA ARG A 130 -5.99 -2.19 18.18
C ARG A 130 -5.52 -1.02 17.31
N ILE A 131 -5.26 -1.27 16.03
CA ILE A 131 -4.98 -0.22 15.04
C ILE A 131 -6.18 0.70 14.85
N LYS A 132 -7.39 0.16 14.66
CA LYS A 132 -8.63 0.97 14.58
C LYS A 132 -8.82 1.81 15.83
N ALA A 133 -8.62 1.24 17.02
CA ALA A 133 -8.72 1.96 18.29
C ALA A 133 -7.69 3.10 18.40
N CYS A 134 -6.45 2.88 17.96
CA CYS A 134 -5.42 3.92 17.89
C CYS A 134 -5.85 5.06 16.94
N LEU A 135 -6.35 4.73 15.75
CA LEU A 135 -6.80 5.71 14.77
C LEU A 135 -8.01 6.51 15.23
N ARG A 136 -9.01 5.89 15.88
CA ARG A 136 -10.17 6.61 16.45
C ARG A 136 -9.78 7.67 17.48
N LYS A 137 -8.72 7.41 18.24
CA LYS A 137 -8.16 8.35 19.24
C LYS A 137 -7.29 9.44 18.62
N SER A 138 -6.99 9.37 17.32
CA SER A 138 -6.15 10.37 16.65
C SER A 138 -6.91 11.68 16.45
N ASN A 139 -6.29 12.78 16.86
CA ASN A 139 -6.77 14.13 16.57
C ASN A 139 -6.48 14.57 15.12
N ALA A 140 -5.68 13.80 14.39
CA ALA A 140 -5.38 14.04 12.98
C ALA A 140 -6.51 13.60 12.04
N LEU A 141 -7.53 12.90 12.56
CA LEU A 141 -8.69 12.44 11.81
C LEU A 141 -9.94 13.20 12.21
N THR A 142 -10.73 13.60 11.22
CA THR A 142 -12.08 14.14 11.47
C THR A 142 -13.04 13.02 11.87
N GLU A 143 -14.14 13.35 12.54
CA GLU A 143 -15.17 12.35 12.89
C GLU A 143 -15.75 11.65 11.66
N GLN A 144 -15.90 12.38 10.55
CA GLN A 144 -16.32 11.81 9.27
C GLN A 144 -15.32 10.77 8.76
N GLN A 145 -14.02 11.06 8.81
CA GLN A 145 -12.97 10.11 8.41
C GLN A 145 -12.94 8.89 9.35
N LYS A 146 -13.11 9.07 10.66
CA LYS A 146 -13.17 7.96 11.62
C LYS A 146 -14.34 7.02 11.35
N ALA A 147 -15.47 7.52 10.87
CA ALA A 147 -16.63 6.70 10.51
C ALA A 147 -16.34 5.70 9.36
N HIS A 148 -15.29 5.90 8.57
CA HIS A 148 -14.87 4.93 7.54
C HIS A 148 -14.11 3.72 8.07
N LEU A 149 -13.60 3.76 9.30
CA LEU A 149 -12.89 2.62 9.91
C LEU A 149 -13.78 1.38 10.08
N ASP A 150 -15.09 1.62 10.20
CA ASP A 150 -16.11 0.62 10.49
C ASP A 150 -17.06 0.34 9.32
N ARG A 151 -16.84 1.00 8.18
CA ARG A 151 -17.66 0.73 7.01
C ARG A 151 -17.38 -0.71 6.57
N PRO A 152 -18.41 -1.56 6.45
CA PRO A 152 -18.22 -2.90 5.92
C PRO A 152 -17.68 -2.81 4.50
N ASP A 153 -16.96 -3.84 4.07
CA ASP A 153 -16.53 -3.99 2.69
C ASP A 153 -17.76 -3.97 1.77
N SER A 154 -18.08 -2.79 1.24
CA SER A 154 -18.92 -2.70 0.04
C SER A 154 -18.13 -3.29 -1.13
N MET A 155 -18.82 -3.70 -2.20
CA MET A 155 -18.20 -4.39 -3.36
C MET A 155 -16.97 -3.68 -3.97
N THR A 156 -16.79 -2.39 -3.69
CA THR A 156 -15.54 -1.67 -3.87
C THR A 156 -14.73 -1.82 -2.58
N SER A 157 -13.81 -2.80 -2.55
CA SER A 157 -12.80 -3.04 -1.49
C SER A 157 -12.71 -1.87 -0.50
N GLY A 158 -13.34 -1.99 0.69
CA GLY A 158 -13.63 -0.87 1.57
C GLY A 158 -12.36 -0.09 1.89
N ALA A 159 -12.42 1.23 2.02
CA ALA A 159 -11.21 2.05 2.07
C ALA A 159 -10.14 1.55 3.05
N PHE A 160 -10.54 1.28 4.30
CA PHE A 160 -9.63 0.82 5.34
C PHE A 160 -9.22 -0.64 5.12
N GLU A 161 -10.17 -1.56 4.90
CA GLU A 161 -9.90 -2.99 4.71
C GLU A 161 -9.12 -3.26 3.40
N GLY A 162 -9.36 -2.47 2.37
CA GLY A 162 -8.57 -2.39 1.16
C GLY A 162 -7.12 -2.01 1.47
N ALA A 163 -6.90 -0.98 2.30
CA ALA A 163 -5.55 -0.65 2.75
C ALA A 163 -4.90 -1.80 3.54
N ILE A 164 -5.67 -2.49 4.39
CA ILE A 164 -5.25 -3.70 5.13
C ILE A 164 -4.79 -4.80 4.17
N SER A 165 -5.62 -5.14 3.19
CA SER A 165 -5.31 -6.19 2.22
C SER A 165 -4.07 -5.89 1.38
N TRP A 166 -3.71 -4.60 1.23
CA TRP A 166 -2.51 -4.20 0.51
C TRP A 166 -1.25 -4.31 1.37
N GLY A 167 -1.35 -4.39 2.70
CA GLY A 167 -0.17 -4.57 3.55
C GLY A 167 0.85 -3.42 3.49
N GLY A 168 0.52 -2.25 2.95
CA GLY A 168 1.59 -1.29 2.60
C GLY A 168 2.57 -1.82 1.52
N SER A 169 2.34 -3.04 1.01
CA SER A 169 2.82 -3.49 -0.29
C SER A 169 2.15 -2.65 -1.35
N VAL A 170 2.81 -1.56 -1.68
CA VAL A 170 2.66 -0.99 -3.01
C VAL A 170 3.68 -1.71 -3.89
N GLU A 171 3.57 -3.04 -3.99
CA GLU A 171 4.49 -3.78 -4.84
C GLU A 171 4.23 -3.47 -6.30
N HIS A 172 5.23 -2.82 -6.87
CA HIS A 172 5.52 -2.82 -8.29
C HIS A 172 5.99 -4.21 -8.72
N GLY A 173 5.20 -5.26 -8.53
CA GLY A 173 5.61 -6.63 -8.87
C GLY A 173 6.23 -6.72 -10.27
N ALA A 174 7.14 -7.68 -10.44
CA ALA A 174 7.81 -8.05 -11.68
C ALA A 174 6.88 -8.26 -12.90
N ASN A 175 5.63 -8.57 -12.62
CA ASN A 175 4.52 -8.74 -13.55
C ASN A 175 3.30 -7.89 -13.14
N ALA A 176 3.40 -7.12 -12.04
CA ALA A 176 2.31 -6.29 -11.59
C ALA A 176 2.21 -5.14 -12.58
N GLU A 177 1.23 -5.27 -13.44
CA GLU A 177 0.57 -4.16 -14.08
C GLU A 177 -0.05 -3.25 -12.99
N SER A 178 0.74 -2.70 -12.06
CA SER A 178 0.28 -1.79 -11.01
C SER A 178 1.35 -0.71 -10.80
N TYR A 179 1.28 0.35 -11.62
CA TYR A 179 2.00 1.58 -11.35
C TYR A 179 1.18 2.34 -10.33
N TYR A 180 1.64 2.39 -9.10
CA TYR A 180 1.07 3.29 -8.12
C TYR A 180 1.79 4.64 -8.18
N HIS A 181 1.03 5.67 -7.81
CA HIS A 181 1.56 7.01 -7.66
C HIS A 181 2.70 7.02 -6.62
N PRO A 182 3.82 7.72 -6.86
CA PRO A 182 4.92 7.87 -5.89
C PRO A 182 4.55 8.50 -4.53
N GLN A 183 3.28 8.83 -4.31
CA GLN A 183 2.76 9.40 -3.06
C GLN A 183 2.06 8.35 -2.20
N ALA A 184 1.82 7.15 -2.71
CA ALA A 184 1.12 6.07 -2.01
C ALA A 184 2.02 5.26 -1.06
N PHE A 185 3.27 5.68 -0.84
CA PHE A 185 4.22 4.86 -0.09
C PHE A 185 3.93 4.92 1.41
N SER A 186 3.60 3.76 1.99
CA SER A 186 4.06 3.46 3.34
C SER A 186 5.57 3.24 3.30
N ARG A 187 6.31 3.80 4.26
CA ARG A 187 7.76 3.61 4.40
C ARG A 187 8.12 2.21 4.88
N GLY A 188 7.19 1.56 5.58
CA GLY A 188 7.28 0.20 6.05
C GLY A 188 6.34 -0.69 5.28
N LEU A 189 6.87 -1.78 4.75
CA LEU A 189 6.05 -2.91 4.33
C LEU A 189 5.48 -3.57 5.57
N TRP A 190 4.18 -3.84 5.55
CA TRP A 190 3.52 -4.68 6.52
C TRP A 190 2.73 -5.79 5.82
N THR A 191 2.14 -6.69 6.59
CA THR A 191 1.32 -7.76 6.03
C THR A 191 0.27 -8.18 7.04
N GLU A 192 -0.88 -8.62 6.56
CA GLU A 192 -1.89 -9.24 7.41
C GLU A 192 -1.54 -10.71 7.63
N LEU A 193 -1.43 -11.10 8.90
CA LEU A 193 -1.23 -12.47 9.34
C LEU A 193 -2.57 -13.12 9.70
N PRO A 194 -2.62 -14.48 9.83
CA PRO A 194 -3.78 -15.17 10.36
C PRO A 194 -4.26 -14.57 11.69
N GLY A 195 -5.57 -14.49 11.86
CA GLY A 195 -6.16 -13.90 13.06
C GLY A 195 -6.30 -12.37 13.03
N ARG A 196 -6.25 -11.74 11.84
CA ARG A 196 -6.51 -10.29 11.66
C ARG A 196 -5.49 -9.44 12.43
N THR A 197 -4.22 -9.85 12.39
CA THR A 197 -3.10 -9.12 13.00
C THR A 197 -2.16 -8.61 11.92
N LEU A 198 -1.67 -7.39 12.06
CA LEU A 198 -0.72 -6.79 11.14
C LEU A 198 0.71 -6.97 11.64
N TRP A 199 1.62 -7.23 10.71
CA TRP A 199 3.04 -7.38 10.96
C TRP A 199 3.83 -6.36 10.15
N LEU A 200 4.70 -5.59 10.78
CA LEU A 200 5.60 -4.69 10.07
C LEU A 200 6.91 -5.43 9.76
N THR A 201 7.34 -5.44 8.50
CA THR A 201 8.54 -6.17 8.04
C THR A 201 9.81 -5.74 8.78
N GLU A 202 9.86 -4.50 9.29
CA GLU A 202 10.98 -4.03 10.11
C GLU A 202 11.12 -4.76 11.46
N TRP A 203 10.07 -5.46 11.92
CA TRP A 203 10.11 -6.32 13.11
C TRP A 203 10.78 -7.67 12.85
N GLY A 204 11.17 -7.95 11.60
CA GLY A 204 11.85 -9.18 11.19
C GLY A 204 10.94 -10.12 10.41
N THR A 205 11.26 -11.41 10.50
CA THR A 205 10.56 -12.47 9.75
C THR A 205 9.16 -12.68 10.32
N PRO A 206 8.10 -12.57 9.51
CA PRO A 206 6.74 -12.81 9.97
C PRO A 206 6.56 -14.22 10.58
N PRO A 207 5.73 -14.38 11.63
CA PRO A 207 5.35 -15.69 12.15
C PRO A 207 4.76 -16.59 11.06
N GLY A 208 5.15 -17.87 11.05
CA GLY A 208 4.69 -18.85 10.08
C GLY A 208 5.34 -18.77 8.70
N THR A 209 6.26 -17.83 8.46
CA THR A 209 7.05 -17.79 7.23
C THR A 209 7.88 -19.07 7.09
N LYS A 210 7.99 -19.57 5.85
CA LYS A 210 8.71 -20.82 5.53
C LYS A 210 9.98 -20.55 4.75
N CYS A 211 10.97 -21.41 4.94
CA CYS A 211 12.16 -21.45 4.08
C CYS A 211 11.73 -21.85 2.67
N ALA A 212 12.07 -21.04 1.66
CA ALA A 212 11.68 -21.29 0.27
C ALA A 212 12.27 -22.57 -0.35
N THR A 213 13.30 -23.16 0.28
CA THR A 213 14.00 -24.34 -0.24
C THR A 213 13.62 -25.64 0.46
N CYS A 214 13.37 -25.58 1.77
CA CYS A 214 13.18 -26.78 2.59
C CYS A 214 11.89 -26.77 3.40
N ASP A 215 11.03 -25.76 3.21
CA ASP A 215 9.73 -25.58 3.87
C ASP A 215 9.76 -25.55 5.41
N ARG A 216 10.95 -25.51 6.02
CA ARG A 216 11.09 -25.31 7.46
C ARG A 216 10.44 -23.97 7.84
N GLU A 217 9.47 -24.03 8.73
CA GLU A 217 8.82 -22.85 9.29
C GLU A 217 9.77 -22.11 10.24
N THR A 218 9.64 -20.79 10.31
CA THR A 218 10.36 -19.98 11.29
C THR A 218 9.99 -20.45 12.70
N SER A 219 10.98 -20.54 13.57
CA SER A 219 10.77 -20.82 14.99
C SER A 219 11.45 -19.74 15.81
N ASP A 220 10.98 -19.53 17.04
CA ASP A 220 11.49 -18.49 17.94
C ASP A 220 13.01 -18.57 18.16
N ALA A 221 13.58 -19.78 18.04
CA ALA A 221 15.01 -20.04 18.27
C ALA A 221 15.89 -19.75 17.04
N SER A 222 15.33 -19.58 15.84
CA SER A 222 16.12 -19.44 14.60
C SER A 222 15.31 -18.71 13.54
N PRO A 223 15.34 -17.35 13.50
CA PRO A 223 14.64 -16.60 12.48
C PRO A 223 15.23 -16.93 11.10
N LEU A 224 14.37 -17.03 10.09
CA LEU A 224 14.83 -17.20 8.73
C LEU A 224 15.57 -15.93 8.26
N MET A 225 16.63 -16.11 7.49
CA MET A 225 17.36 -15.04 6.82
C MET A 225 16.61 -14.60 5.57
N VAL A 226 16.42 -13.30 5.42
CA VAL A 226 15.80 -12.71 4.23
C VAL A 226 16.83 -12.47 3.12
N CYS A 227 16.45 -12.70 1.87
CA CYS A 227 17.26 -12.31 0.71
C CYS A 227 17.57 -10.81 0.74
N SER A 228 18.84 -10.43 0.76
CA SER A 228 19.25 -9.01 0.83
C SER A 228 18.78 -8.16 -0.36
N GLY A 229 18.54 -8.79 -1.51
CA GLY A 229 17.96 -8.14 -2.69
C GLY A 229 16.45 -7.93 -2.62
N CYS A 230 15.75 -8.69 -1.77
CA CYS A 230 14.28 -8.73 -1.69
C CYS A 230 13.74 -8.29 -0.33
N LYS A 231 14.59 -7.96 0.65
CA LYS A 231 14.19 -7.63 2.03
C LYS A 231 13.21 -6.46 2.19
N ASP A 232 13.07 -5.63 1.15
CA ASP A 232 12.12 -4.52 1.10
C ASP A 232 10.97 -4.83 0.12
N SER A 233 10.61 -6.10 -0.05
CA SER A 233 9.48 -6.59 -0.85
C SER A 233 8.62 -7.49 0.04
N VAL A 234 7.30 -7.54 -0.19
CA VAL A 234 6.42 -8.50 0.51
C VAL A 234 6.53 -9.90 -0.06
N GLU A 235 6.99 -10.02 -1.30
CA GLU A 235 7.46 -11.26 -1.91
C GLU A 235 8.92 -11.58 -1.51
N ALA A 236 9.42 -11.01 -0.40
CA ALA A 236 10.71 -11.35 0.17
C ALA A 236 10.82 -12.86 0.38
N VAL A 237 11.94 -13.41 -0.10
CA VAL A 237 12.24 -14.84 0.06
C VAL A 237 13.11 -15.04 1.30
N TYR A 238 12.73 -16.03 2.11
CA TYR A 238 13.35 -16.34 3.38
C TYR A 238 13.99 -17.74 3.35
N TYR A 239 15.13 -17.89 4.02
CA TYR A 239 15.93 -19.11 4.05
C TYR A 239 16.40 -19.43 5.45
N CYS A 240 16.52 -20.71 5.80
CA CYS A 240 17.08 -21.08 7.10
C CYS A 240 18.59 -20.84 7.19
N ASP A 241 19.30 -20.91 6.06
CA ASP A 241 20.75 -20.76 5.98
C ASP A 241 21.19 -20.38 4.53
N GLU A 242 22.47 -20.03 4.38
CA GLU A 242 23.06 -19.64 3.09
C GLU A 242 23.06 -20.81 2.08
N ARG A 243 23.03 -22.05 2.58
CA ARG A 243 22.99 -23.25 1.74
C ARG A 243 21.64 -23.36 1.03
N CYS A 244 20.53 -23.11 1.73
CA CYS A 244 19.20 -23.06 1.13
C CYS A 244 19.11 -21.91 0.12
N GLN A 245 19.58 -20.72 0.49
CA GLN A 245 19.63 -19.58 -0.44
C GLN A 245 20.41 -19.91 -1.72
N SER A 246 21.58 -20.55 -1.60
CA SER A 246 22.42 -20.91 -2.74
C SER A 246 21.76 -21.95 -3.66
N ARG A 247 20.97 -22.87 -3.09
CA ARG A 247 20.21 -23.87 -3.86
C ARG A 247 19.05 -23.25 -4.64
N ASP A 248 18.36 -22.29 -4.04
CA ASP A 248 17.25 -21.59 -4.67
C ASP A 248 17.71 -20.52 -5.68
N TRP A 249 18.96 -20.08 -5.59
CA TRP A 249 19.48 -18.95 -6.37
C TRP A 249 19.26 -19.05 -7.88
N GLU A 250 19.41 -20.25 -8.46
CA GLU A 250 19.20 -20.44 -9.89
C GLU A 250 17.77 -20.09 -10.34
N TRP A 251 16.77 -20.33 -9.49
CA TRP A 251 15.37 -20.01 -9.73
C TRP A 251 15.04 -18.57 -9.32
N HIS A 252 15.57 -18.13 -8.18
CA HIS A 252 15.24 -16.85 -7.57
C HIS A 252 15.94 -15.65 -8.23
N LYS A 253 17.15 -15.80 -8.80
CA LYS A 253 17.97 -14.68 -9.29
C LYS A 253 17.25 -13.75 -10.27
N GLY A 254 16.36 -14.29 -11.09
CA GLY A 254 15.55 -13.52 -12.03
C GLY A 254 14.58 -12.56 -11.33
N GLN A 255 13.82 -13.07 -10.35
CA GLN A 255 12.91 -12.28 -9.54
C GLN A 255 13.68 -11.29 -8.66
N CYS A 256 14.76 -11.73 -8.01
CA CYS A 256 15.63 -10.89 -7.19
C CYS A 256 16.14 -9.67 -7.95
N LYS A 257 16.60 -9.86 -9.20
CA LYS A 257 17.05 -8.75 -10.05
C LYS A 257 15.93 -7.75 -10.31
N LYS A 258 14.70 -8.21 -10.57
CA LYS A 258 13.57 -7.32 -10.81
C LYS A 258 13.27 -6.45 -9.59
N TYR A 259 13.18 -7.02 -8.39
CA TYR A 259 12.96 -6.21 -7.17
C TYR A 259 14.08 -5.21 -6.91
N ARG A 260 15.34 -5.59 -7.17
CA ARG A 260 16.47 -4.67 -7.03
C ARG A 260 16.39 -3.47 -7.98
N GLU A 261 15.95 -3.67 -9.23
CA GLU A 261 15.78 -2.55 -10.16
C GLU A 261 14.60 -1.65 -9.76
N LEU A 262 13.47 -2.25 -9.37
CA LEU A 262 12.32 -1.49 -8.87
C LEU A 262 12.69 -0.62 -7.68
N ARG A 263 13.43 -1.17 -6.72
CA ARG A 263 13.92 -0.42 -5.56
C ARG A 263 14.79 0.79 -5.94
N LYS A 264 15.52 0.75 -7.06
CA LYS A 264 16.29 1.92 -7.53
C LYS A 264 15.40 2.99 -8.14
N THR A 265 14.29 2.59 -8.77
CA THR A 265 13.34 3.52 -9.40
C THR A 265 12.56 4.33 -8.36
N TYR A 266 12.36 3.79 -7.15
CA TYR A 266 11.51 4.37 -6.11
C TYR A 266 12.24 4.81 -4.84
N LYS A 267 13.57 4.85 -4.85
CA LYS A 267 14.40 5.46 -3.79
C LYS A 267 14.78 6.88 -4.15
#